data_AF-A0A965BCU8-F1
#
_entry.id   AF-A0A965BCU8-F1
#
_cell.length_a   1.000
_cell.length_b   1.000
_cell.length_c   1.000
_cell.angle_alpha   90.00
_cell.angle_beta   90.00
_cell.angle_gamma   90.00
#
_symmetry.space_group_name_H-M   'P 1'
#
loop_
_entity.id
_entity.type
_entity.pdbx_description
1 polymer ?
#
loop_
_entity_poly.entity_id
_entity_poly.type
_entity_poly.pdbx_seq_one_letter_code
_entity_poly.pdbx_strand_id
1 'polypeptide(L)'
;ASVILDDSEEGPDAVRVFLSPESARQFAARSHRVISAGRPPCPLCDEPLDPEGHLCVRANGYRRGPLGESAESDESDDLES
;
A
#
# COMPACT_ATOMS: atom_id res chain seq x y z
N ALA A 1 12.82 10.91 23.30
CA ALA A 1 13.13 9.54 22.83
C ALA A 1 14.39 9.09 23.56
N SER A 2 14.30 8.02 24.35
CA SER A 2 15.48 7.43 24.99
C SER A 2 16.24 6.64 23.93
N VAL A 3 17.45 7.06 23.59
CA VAL A 3 18.34 6.26 22.74
C VAL A 3 18.84 5.13 23.62
N ILE A 4 18.37 3.91 23.40
CA ILE A 4 18.84 2.72 24.10
C ILE A 4 20.22 2.40 23.53
N LEU A 5 21.25 2.54 24.37
CA LEU A 5 22.66 2.40 24.00
C LEU A 5 23.22 1.01 24.32
N ASP A 6 22.44 0.14 24.95
CA ASP A 6 22.89 -1.14 25.49
C ASP A 6 22.17 -2.31 24.83
N ASP A 7 22.93 -3.34 24.44
CA ASP A 7 22.40 -4.63 23.96
C ASP A 7 22.16 -5.55 25.18
N SER A 8 21.22 -5.14 26.03
CA SER A 8 20.74 -6.01 27.10
C SER A 8 19.95 -7.18 26.51
N GLU A 9 20.12 -8.39 27.05
CA GLU A 9 19.34 -9.58 26.66
C GLU A 9 17.83 -9.42 26.91
N GLU A 10 17.43 -8.52 27.81
CA GLU A 10 16.04 -8.12 28.05
C GLU A 10 15.61 -6.86 27.26
N GLY A 11 16.45 -6.34 26.36
CA GLY A 11 16.17 -5.15 25.55
C GLY A 11 15.26 -5.42 24.34
N PRO A 12 14.59 -4.39 23.78
CA PRO A 12 13.84 -4.55 22.54
C PRO A 12 14.76 -4.85 21.36
N ASP A 13 14.26 -5.60 20.37
CA ASP A 13 15.01 -5.89 19.14
C ASP A 13 15.47 -4.58 18.46
N ALA A 14 16.78 -4.38 18.37
CA ALA A 14 17.38 -3.17 17.85
C ALA A 14 18.42 -3.48 16.76
N VAL A 15 18.44 -2.65 15.72
CA VAL A 15 19.46 -2.67 14.68
C VAL A 15 20.26 -1.37 14.74
N ARG A 16 21.57 -1.48 14.91
CA ARG A 16 22.49 -0.34 14.81
C ARG A 16 23.14 -0.31 13.44
N VAL A 17 23.14 0.86 12.82
CA VAL A 17 23.73 1.09 11.50
C VAL A 17 24.51 2.40 11.50
N PHE A 18 25.75 2.32 11.00
CA PHE A 18 26.59 3.49 10.79
C PHE A 18 26.53 3.89 9.32
N LEU A 19 26.27 5.17 9.07
CA LEU A 19 26.16 5.73 7.74
C LEU A 19 27.00 7.00 7.64
N SER A 20 27.60 7.24 6.47
CA SER A 20 28.13 8.56 6.15
C SER A 20 26.96 9.55 6.00
N PRO A 21 27.19 10.87 6.17
CA PRO A 21 26.15 11.87 5.93
C PRO A 21 25.55 11.80 4.52
N GLU A 22 26.36 11.41 3.53
CA GLU A 22 25.88 11.21 2.16
C GLU A 22 24.94 10.00 2.04
N SER A 23 25.35 8.85 2.57
CA SER A 23 24.52 7.64 2.56
C SER A 23 23.21 7.84 3.31
N ALA A 24 23.23 8.59 4.43
CA ALA A 24 22.02 8.91 5.19
C ALA A 24 21.01 9.73 4.35
N ARG A 25 21.49 10.72 3.58
CA ARG A 25 20.63 11.52 2.67
C ARG A 25 20.06 10.67 1.55
N GLN A 26 20.89 9.81 0.94
CA GLN A 26 20.45 8.90 -0.12
C GLN A 26 19.41 7.89 0.39
N PHE A 27 19.63 7.34 1.59
CA PHE A 27 18.68 6.45 2.25
C PHE A 27 17.34 7.14 2.47
N ALA A 28 17.33 8.33 3.09
CA ALA A 28 16.10 9.09 3.32
C ALA A 28 15.32 9.36 2.03
N ALA A 29 16.01 9.78 0.97
CA ALA A 29 15.38 10.03 -0.34
C ALA A 29 14.77 8.76 -0.96
N ARG A 30 15.45 7.61 -0.87
CA ARG A 30 14.94 6.33 -1.37
C ARG A 30 13.76 5.84 -0.54
N SER A 31 13.86 5.89 0.78
CA SER A 31 12.80 5.47 1.69
C SER A 31 11.53 6.30 1.47
N HIS A 32 11.66 7.61 1.28
CA HIS A 32 10.51 8.46 0.95
C HIS A 32 9.81 8.00 -0.33
N ARG A 33 10.55 7.68 -1.41
CA ARG A 33 9.96 7.18 -2.66
C ARG A 33 9.17 5.89 -2.43
N VAL A 34 9.74 4.95 -1.67
CA VAL A 34 9.08 3.66 -1.36
C VAL A 34 7.82 3.87 -0.52
N ILE A 35 7.89 4.69 0.53
CA ILE A 35 6.74 4.98 1.40
C ILE A 35 5.65 5.72 0.61
N SER A 36 6.03 6.72 -0.19
CA SER A 36 5.09 7.50 -0.99
C SER A 36 4.45 6.71 -2.13
N ALA A 37 5.12 5.66 -2.63
CA ALA A 37 4.51 4.75 -3.58
C ALA A 37 3.30 4.05 -2.93
N GLY A 38 3.39 3.79 -1.62
CA GLY A 38 2.29 3.30 -0.80
C GLY A 38 1.64 2.03 -1.33
N ARG A 39 0.56 1.60 -0.69
CA ARG A 39 -0.43 0.77 -1.34
C ARG A 39 -1.66 1.65 -1.56
N PRO A 40 -2.32 1.61 -2.73
CA PRO A 40 -3.49 2.45 -2.96
C PRO A 40 -4.52 2.20 -1.85
N PRO A 41 -5.16 3.24 -1.28
CA PRO A 41 -6.16 3.07 -0.25
C PRO A 41 -7.41 2.40 -0.84
N CYS A 42 -8.04 1.52 -0.07
CA CYS A 42 -9.31 0.92 -0.45
C CYS A 42 -10.37 2.02 -0.55
N PRO A 43 -11.10 2.18 -1.67
CA PRO A 43 -12.11 3.23 -1.83
C PRO A 43 -13.32 3.07 -0.89
N LEU A 44 -13.40 1.96 -0.15
CA LEU A 44 -14.48 1.68 0.79
C LEU A 44 -14.07 1.88 2.25
N CYS A 45 -12.87 1.47 2.66
CA CYS A 45 -12.42 1.50 4.06
C CYS A 45 -11.14 2.28 4.32
N ASP A 46 -10.53 2.89 3.30
CA ASP A 46 -9.27 3.66 3.36
C ASP A 46 -8.02 2.85 3.81
N GLU A 47 -8.19 1.56 4.07
CA GLU A 47 -7.10 0.64 4.41
C GLU A 47 -6.24 0.31 3.17
N PRO A 48 -4.93 0.05 3.31
CA PRO A 48 -4.06 -0.19 2.16
C PRO A 48 -4.41 -1.48 1.41
N LEU A 49 -4.56 -1.41 0.08
CA LEU A 49 -4.86 -2.57 -0.78
C LEU A 49 -3.65 -3.49 -0.93
N ASP A 50 -3.78 -4.78 -0.62
CA ASP A 50 -2.73 -5.75 -0.89
C ASP A 50 -2.62 -6.06 -2.39
N PRO A 51 -1.41 -6.24 -2.96
CA PRO A 51 -1.25 -6.70 -4.35
C PRO A 51 -1.95 -8.03 -4.65
N GLU A 52 -2.12 -8.92 -3.68
CA GLU A 52 -2.83 -10.20 -3.84
C GLU A 52 -4.36 -10.05 -3.82
N GLY A 53 -4.86 -8.84 -3.50
CA GLY A 53 -6.27 -8.53 -3.35
C GLY A 53 -6.64 -8.17 -1.91
N HIS A 54 -7.65 -7.31 -1.75
CA HIS A 54 -8.10 -6.82 -0.44
C HIS A 54 -9.53 -7.26 -0.14
N LEU A 55 -9.70 -8.03 0.93
CA LEU A 55 -11.03 -8.40 1.45
C LEU A 55 -11.58 -7.26 2.31
N CYS A 56 -12.31 -6.33 1.68
CA CYS A 56 -12.89 -5.19 2.39
C CYS A 56 -14.08 -5.65 3.25
N VAL A 57 -14.00 -5.46 4.57
CA VAL A 57 -15.10 -5.77 5.50
C VAL A 57 -16.38 -4.96 5.20
N ARG A 58 -16.24 -3.74 4.63
CA ARG A 58 -17.37 -2.91 4.18
C ARG A 58 -18.02 -3.42 2.89
N ALA A 59 -17.34 -4.29 2.15
CA ALA A 59 -17.88 -4.94 0.96
C ALA A 59 -18.59 -6.27 1.25
N ASN A 60 -18.69 -6.71 2.52
CA ASN A 60 -19.50 -7.87 2.92
C ASN A 60 -21.01 -7.61 2.68
N GLY A 61 -21.39 -7.65 1.40
CA GLY A 61 -22.70 -7.29 0.86
C GLY A 61 -22.65 -6.58 -0.50
N TYR A 62 -21.49 -6.12 -0.98
CA TYR A 62 -21.35 -5.28 -2.17
C TYR A 62 -20.60 -5.97 -3.31
N ARG A 63 -21.33 -6.61 -4.24
CA ARG A 63 -20.78 -6.99 -5.56
C ARG A 63 -20.87 -5.79 -6.51
N ARG A 64 -19.78 -5.04 -6.68
CA ARG A 64 -19.54 -4.36 -7.96
C ARG A 64 -18.65 -5.29 -8.78
N GLY A 65 -19.00 -5.46 -10.05
CA GLY A 65 -18.16 -6.15 -11.04
C GLY A 65 -16.76 -5.53 -11.13
N PRO A 66 -15.84 -6.18 -11.86
CA PRO A 66 -14.42 -5.87 -11.82
C PRO A 66 -14.17 -4.37 -12.04
N LEU A 67 -13.61 -3.72 -11.02
CA LEU A 67 -13.01 -2.39 -11.14
C LEU A 67 -11.72 -2.55 -11.93
N GLY A 68 -11.80 -2.51 -13.27
CA GLY A 68 -10.59 -2.68 -14.07
C GLY A 68 -10.68 -2.55 -15.57
N GLU A 69 -11.86 -2.49 -16.19
CA GLU A 69 -11.93 -2.47 -17.66
C GLU A 69 -13.15 -1.70 -18.15
N SER A 70 -12.81 -0.66 -18.92
CA SER A 70 -13.60 0.15 -19.84
C SER A 70 -15.12 -0.03 -19.87
N ALA A 71 -15.82 1.07 -19.61
CA ALA A 71 -17.12 1.31 -20.22
C ALA A 71 -16.93 1.43 -21.75
N GLU A 72 -17.00 0.32 -22.47
CA GLU A 72 -17.06 0.29 -23.93
C GLU A 72 -18.25 -0.58 -24.39
N SER A 73 -19.22 0.14 -24.96
CA SER A 73 -20.16 -0.25 -26.03
C SER A 73 -20.85 -1.62 -25.96
N ASP A 74 -22.18 -1.60 -25.78
CA ASP A 74 -23.09 -2.30 -26.69
C ASP A 74 -24.47 -1.59 -26.66
N GLU A 75 -24.48 -0.38 -27.24
CA GLU A 75 -25.69 0.28 -27.72
C GLU A 75 -25.69 0.11 -29.24
N SER A 76 -26.48 -0.86 -29.73
CA SER A 76 -26.96 -1.12 -31.11
C SER A 76 -26.97 -2.65 -31.32
N ASP A 77 -28.10 -3.34 -31.43
CA ASP A 77 -29.00 -3.24 -32.57
C ASP A 77 -30.37 -3.83 -32.17
N ASP A 78 -31.36 -2.97 -32.00
CA ASP A 78 -32.74 -3.27 -32.40
C ASP A 78 -32.68 -3.71 -33.88
N LEU A 79 -33.17 -4.91 -34.20
CA LEU A 79 -34.00 -5.15 -35.38
C LEU A 79 -34.55 -6.59 -35.35
N GLU A 80 -35.86 -6.66 -35.09
CA GLU A 80 -36.75 -7.82 -35.30
C GLU A 80 -36.54 -8.49 -36.68
N SER A 81 -36.47 -9.82 -36.69
CA SER A 81 -37.24 -10.73 -37.59
C SER A 81 -36.88 -12.20 -37.33
#